data_AF-A0A662V7H6-F1
#
_entry.id   AF-A0A662V7H6-F1
#
_cell.length_a   1.000
_cell.length_b   1.000
_cell.length_c   1.000
_cell.angle_alpha   90.00
_cell.angle_beta   90.00
_cell.angle_gamma   90.00
#
_symmetry.space_group_name_H-M   'P 1'
#
loop_
_entity.id
_entity.type
_entity.pdbx_description
1 polymer ?
#
loop_
_entity_poly.entity_id
_entity_poly.type
_entity_poly.pdbx_seq_one_letter_code
_entity_poly.pdbx_strand_id
1 'polypeptide(L)'
;ASGVRLEGVGAVAARFLGVEAPYTPEYWNHTVVQCTLNGSAVAYLIGGGELRGTYAEAHLVFGSYSIKSAEVGYLHLVNTTALLNTSSIGTLEAVGSSVTGYDTAVSTWIGVESSYTGYATLHVRVTFAGKPVSGAHVMASNSLGAVEATTGSDGYALLRPVIEVCSAGCTINRSAFVEAVYKGLRSSSSVDLTHTPVAIEIALPVPSLEVDVRSPWGEPVTGLAPGMLVQVNASFDLKGFTSRALLRIELLSGGSAIGSIEVPVTEMGSGSIIAYLFTPFEESVYSIRAVLNLEGLPEVAVSWPS
;
A
#
# COMPACT_ATOMS: atom_id res chain seq x y z
N ALA A 1 -41.71 19.44 -4.32
CA ALA A 1 -41.70 20.61 -5.22
C ALA A 1 -41.02 20.20 -6.53
N SER A 2 -41.60 20.54 -7.67
CA SER A 2 -41.03 20.29 -9.00
C SER A 2 -39.80 21.19 -9.20
N GLY A 3 -38.62 20.60 -9.26
CA GLY A 3 -37.38 21.35 -9.50
C GLY A 3 -37.33 21.89 -10.94
N VAL A 4 -36.73 23.06 -11.12
CA VAL A 4 -36.45 23.62 -12.47
C VAL A 4 -35.05 23.20 -12.88
N ARG A 5 -34.92 22.53 -14.03
CA ARG A 5 -33.63 22.18 -14.66
C ARG A 5 -33.30 23.25 -15.70
N LEU A 6 -32.15 23.91 -15.53
CA LEU A 6 -31.63 24.91 -16.46
C LEU A 6 -30.33 24.37 -17.08
N GLU A 7 -30.26 24.31 -18.42
CA GLU A 7 -29.10 23.82 -19.18
C GLU A 7 -28.69 24.83 -20.25
N GLY A 8 -27.38 25.01 -20.45
CA GLY A 8 -26.84 25.80 -21.56
C GLY A 8 -27.13 27.31 -21.50
N VAL A 9 -27.34 27.86 -20.31
CA VAL A 9 -27.65 29.28 -20.14
C VAL A 9 -26.37 30.10 -20.04
N GLY A 10 -26.19 31.07 -20.94
CA GLY A 10 -25.21 32.15 -20.78
C GLY A 10 -25.74 33.18 -19.78
N ALA A 11 -25.46 33.01 -18.50
CA ALA A 11 -25.96 33.89 -17.45
C ALA A 11 -24.94 34.98 -17.11
N VAL A 12 -25.42 36.22 -16.97
CA VAL A 12 -24.67 37.29 -16.30
C VAL A 12 -24.88 37.13 -14.80
N ALA A 13 -23.84 36.71 -14.07
CA ALA A 13 -23.89 36.27 -12.66
C ALA A 13 -24.53 37.24 -11.66
N ALA A 14 -24.64 38.53 -12.03
CA ALA A 14 -25.22 39.56 -11.17
C ALA A 14 -26.65 39.27 -10.71
N ARG A 15 -27.41 38.37 -11.37
CA ARG A 15 -28.80 38.08 -10.99
C ARG A 15 -29.00 36.94 -9.98
N PHE A 16 -28.04 36.03 -9.80
CA PHE A 16 -28.16 34.93 -8.84
C PHE A 16 -27.49 35.23 -7.50
N LEU A 17 -26.44 36.07 -7.50
CA LEU A 17 -25.68 36.44 -6.30
C LEU A 17 -26.29 37.61 -5.51
N GLY A 18 -27.33 38.26 -6.04
CA GLY A 18 -28.02 39.40 -5.40
C GLY A 18 -29.31 39.04 -4.67
N VAL A 19 -29.63 37.76 -4.51
CA VAL A 19 -30.88 37.31 -3.89
C VAL A 19 -30.66 37.08 -2.39
N GLU A 20 -31.10 38.02 -1.56
CA GLU A 20 -31.30 37.82 -0.11
C GLU A 20 -32.49 36.87 0.13
N ALA A 21 -32.40 35.62 -0.32
CA ALA A 21 -33.37 34.60 0.04
C ALA A 21 -32.92 33.87 1.31
N PRO A 22 -33.86 33.52 2.21
CA PRO A 22 -33.53 32.71 3.37
C PRO A 22 -32.90 31.38 2.94
N TYR A 23 -31.88 30.93 3.66
CA TYR A 23 -31.16 29.67 3.46
C TYR A 23 -32.02 28.46 3.83
N THR A 24 -33.21 28.32 3.23
CA THR A 24 -34.09 27.16 3.41
C THR A 24 -34.18 26.34 2.12
N PRO A 25 -34.19 25.00 2.20
CA PRO A 25 -34.22 24.13 1.02
C PRO A 25 -35.43 24.35 0.09
N GLU A 26 -36.55 24.86 0.61
CA GLU A 26 -37.75 25.10 -0.21
C GLU A 26 -37.56 26.24 -1.23
N TYR A 27 -36.68 27.20 -0.93
CA TYR A 27 -36.47 28.40 -1.76
C TYR A 27 -35.55 28.14 -2.97
N TRP A 28 -34.75 27.07 -2.92
CA TRP A 28 -33.63 26.84 -3.82
C TRP A 28 -33.73 25.49 -4.56
N ASN A 29 -34.93 24.99 -4.89
CA ASN A 29 -35.05 23.72 -5.62
C ASN A 29 -34.81 23.88 -7.14
N HIS A 30 -33.58 24.23 -7.53
CA HIS A 30 -33.16 24.42 -8.92
C HIS A 30 -31.83 23.72 -9.19
N THR A 31 -31.71 23.05 -10.34
CA THR A 31 -30.44 22.43 -10.78
C THR A 31 -29.96 23.18 -12.02
N VAL A 32 -28.80 23.83 -11.93
CA VAL A 32 -28.20 24.58 -13.04
C VAL A 32 -26.95 23.84 -13.51
N VAL A 33 -27.01 23.29 -14.73
CA VAL A 33 -25.97 22.42 -15.28
C VAL A 33 -25.39 23.07 -16.54
N GLN A 34 -24.05 23.08 -16.68
CA GLN A 34 -23.34 23.57 -17.86
C GLN A 34 -23.68 25.01 -18.27
N CYS A 35 -23.52 25.97 -17.36
CA CYS A 35 -23.70 27.38 -17.66
C CYS A 35 -22.36 28.08 -17.88
N THR A 36 -22.34 29.18 -18.60
CA THR A 36 -21.12 30.00 -18.80
C THR A 36 -21.31 31.40 -18.24
N LEU A 37 -20.35 31.88 -17.46
CA LEU A 37 -20.22 33.27 -17.03
C LEU A 37 -19.07 33.92 -17.79
N ASN A 38 -19.34 34.94 -18.60
CA ASN A 38 -18.34 35.62 -19.45
C ASN A 38 -17.51 34.66 -20.33
N GLY A 39 -18.10 33.54 -20.76
CA GLY A 39 -17.43 32.51 -21.56
C GLY A 39 -16.75 31.39 -20.76
N SER A 40 -16.65 31.51 -19.43
CA SER A 40 -16.08 30.49 -18.54
C SER A 40 -17.17 29.57 -17.98
N ALA A 41 -16.90 28.26 -17.90
CA ALA A 41 -17.86 27.28 -17.36
C ALA A 41 -18.06 27.48 -15.84
N VAL A 42 -19.33 27.54 -15.41
CA VAL A 42 -19.75 27.66 -14.01
C VAL A 42 -20.83 26.62 -13.70
N ALA A 43 -20.78 26.05 -12.50
CA ALA A 43 -21.80 25.12 -11.99
C ALA A 43 -22.50 25.68 -10.74
N TYR A 44 -23.82 25.48 -10.66
CA TYR A 44 -24.61 25.83 -9.47
C TYR A 44 -25.61 24.71 -9.17
N LEU A 45 -25.35 23.94 -8.11
CA LEU A 45 -26.12 22.75 -7.78
C LEU A 45 -26.71 22.88 -6.36
N ILE A 46 -27.97 22.51 -6.22
CA ILE A 46 -28.66 22.45 -4.93
C ILE A 46 -29.32 21.07 -4.74
N GLY A 47 -29.26 20.55 -3.51
CA GLY A 47 -29.95 19.32 -3.11
C GLY A 47 -29.17 18.02 -3.33
N GLY A 48 -27.88 18.12 -3.67
CA GLY A 48 -26.98 16.99 -3.92
C GLY A 48 -26.83 16.62 -5.40
N GLY A 49 -25.82 15.81 -5.71
CA GLY A 49 -25.56 15.39 -7.09
C GLY A 49 -24.11 15.03 -7.40
N GLU A 50 -23.78 14.95 -8.68
CA GLU A 50 -22.43 14.66 -9.17
C GLU A 50 -21.90 15.82 -10.02
N LEU A 51 -20.65 16.23 -9.78
CA LEU A 51 -19.96 17.24 -10.58
C LEU A 51 -18.75 16.59 -11.26
N ARG A 52 -18.62 16.81 -12.58
CA ARG A 52 -17.48 16.36 -13.40
C ARG A 52 -17.13 17.40 -14.46
N GLY A 53 -15.86 17.44 -14.84
CA GLY A 53 -15.34 18.33 -15.87
C GLY A 53 -14.61 19.54 -15.30
N THR A 54 -14.34 20.53 -16.17
CA THR A 54 -13.56 21.72 -15.83
C THR A 54 -14.47 22.93 -15.65
N TYR A 55 -14.36 23.62 -14.52
CA TYR A 55 -15.14 24.81 -14.18
C TYR A 55 -14.22 25.90 -13.63
N ALA A 56 -14.48 27.15 -14.00
CA ALA A 56 -13.84 28.28 -13.33
C ALA A 56 -14.38 28.40 -11.89
N GLU A 57 -15.69 28.26 -11.73
CA GLU A 57 -16.39 28.39 -10.45
C GLU A 57 -17.46 27.31 -10.31
N ALA A 58 -17.63 26.75 -9.11
CA ALA A 58 -18.74 25.88 -8.78
C ALA A 58 -19.27 26.21 -7.39
N HIS A 59 -20.59 26.34 -7.26
CA HIS A 59 -21.24 26.55 -5.96
C HIS A 59 -22.23 25.41 -5.69
N LEU A 60 -22.00 24.70 -4.59
CA LEU A 60 -22.82 23.57 -4.16
C LEU A 60 -23.45 23.91 -2.81
N VAL A 61 -24.78 23.90 -2.77
CA VAL A 61 -25.53 24.37 -1.61
C VAL A 61 -26.49 23.26 -1.18
N PHE A 62 -26.46 22.89 0.09
CA PHE A 62 -27.29 21.84 0.69
C PHE A 62 -27.15 20.43 0.08
N GLY A 63 -27.02 19.44 0.95
CA GLY A 63 -27.05 18.03 0.58
C GLY A 63 -25.66 17.42 0.37
N SER A 64 -25.63 16.29 -0.34
CA SER A 64 -24.43 15.48 -0.51
C SER A 64 -23.98 15.45 -1.97
N TYR A 65 -22.71 15.77 -2.22
CA TYR A 65 -22.14 15.81 -3.57
C TYR A 65 -20.97 14.88 -3.74
N SER A 66 -20.86 14.31 -4.93
CA SER A 66 -19.66 13.64 -5.39
C SER A 66 -19.02 14.40 -6.54
N ILE A 67 -17.79 14.86 -6.36
CA ILE A 67 -17.04 15.61 -7.34
C ILE A 67 -15.91 14.70 -7.80
N LYS A 68 -15.94 14.30 -9.06
CA LYS A 68 -15.09 13.23 -9.59
C LYS A 68 -14.35 13.69 -10.83
N SER A 69 -13.03 13.55 -10.82
CA SER A 69 -12.18 13.90 -11.97
C SER A 69 -12.52 15.30 -12.49
N ALA A 70 -12.71 16.24 -11.57
CA ALA A 70 -13.08 17.61 -11.85
C ALA A 70 -11.89 18.54 -11.63
N GLU A 71 -11.83 19.59 -12.43
CA GLU A 71 -10.89 20.70 -12.24
C GLU A 71 -11.72 21.95 -11.96
N VAL A 72 -11.61 22.50 -10.76
CA VAL A 72 -12.41 23.65 -10.34
C VAL A 72 -11.49 24.74 -9.83
N GLY A 73 -11.52 25.92 -10.47
CA GLY A 73 -10.75 27.07 -10.01
C GLY A 73 -11.16 27.52 -8.61
N TYR A 74 -12.46 27.71 -8.40
CA TYR A 74 -13.04 28.10 -7.12
C TYR A 74 -14.30 27.28 -6.80
N LEU A 75 -14.27 26.50 -5.73
CA LEU A 75 -15.37 25.65 -5.27
C LEU A 75 -15.92 26.18 -3.94
N HIS A 76 -17.18 26.62 -3.96
CA HIS A 76 -17.89 27.12 -2.78
C HIS A 76 -18.94 26.11 -2.31
N LEU A 77 -18.89 25.75 -1.03
CA LEU A 77 -19.77 24.77 -0.39
C LEU A 77 -20.51 25.39 0.79
N VAL A 78 -21.83 25.24 0.83
CA VAL A 78 -22.64 25.73 1.95
C VAL A 78 -23.53 24.61 2.48
N ASN A 79 -23.42 24.33 3.78
CA ASN A 79 -24.17 23.30 4.50
C ASN A 79 -24.24 21.96 3.74
N THR A 80 -23.08 21.49 3.31
CA THR A 80 -22.91 20.42 2.33
C THR A 80 -21.97 19.33 2.84
N THR A 81 -22.23 18.08 2.46
CA THR A 81 -21.22 17.00 2.54
C THR A 81 -20.65 16.74 1.15
N ALA A 82 -19.35 16.91 0.96
CA ALA A 82 -18.72 16.76 -0.35
C ALA A 82 -17.64 15.66 -0.34
N LEU A 83 -17.68 14.80 -1.35
CA LEU A 83 -16.68 13.79 -1.62
C LEU A 83 -15.94 14.14 -2.91
N LEU A 84 -14.70 14.62 -2.77
CA LEU A 84 -13.78 14.90 -3.87
C LEU A 84 -12.99 13.63 -4.20
N ASN A 85 -12.90 13.27 -5.47
CA ASN A 85 -12.13 12.12 -5.92
C ASN A 85 -11.35 12.48 -7.18
N THR A 86 -10.03 12.25 -7.17
CA THR A 86 -9.12 12.49 -8.31
C THR A 86 -9.32 13.86 -8.96
N SER A 87 -9.55 14.88 -8.15
CA SER A 87 -9.91 16.24 -8.59
C SER A 87 -8.82 17.25 -8.25
N SER A 88 -8.84 18.39 -8.93
CA SER A 88 -7.94 19.51 -8.67
C SER A 88 -8.76 20.75 -8.37
N ILE A 89 -8.61 21.29 -7.17
CA ILE A 89 -9.35 22.45 -6.69
C ILE A 89 -8.34 23.56 -6.39
N GLY A 90 -8.51 24.73 -7.03
CA GLY A 90 -7.70 25.90 -6.72
C GLY A 90 -7.99 26.38 -5.30
N THR A 91 -9.17 26.98 -5.12
CA THR A 91 -9.67 27.43 -3.81
C THR A 91 -10.92 26.66 -3.44
N LEU A 92 -10.93 26.08 -2.25
CA LEU A 92 -12.07 25.41 -1.63
C LEU A 92 -12.56 26.25 -0.46
N GLU A 93 -13.73 26.87 -0.61
CA GLU A 93 -14.40 27.64 0.43
C GLU A 93 -15.63 26.90 0.94
N ALA A 94 -15.76 26.77 2.25
CA ALA A 94 -16.77 25.95 2.89
C ALA A 94 -17.37 26.63 4.12
N VAL A 95 -18.71 26.63 4.22
CA VAL A 95 -19.46 27.10 5.39
C VAL A 95 -20.39 26.00 5.88
N GLY A 96 -20.29 25.62 7.17
CA GLY A 96 -21.08 24.55 7.77
C GLY A 96 -20.98 23.20 7.04
N SER A 97 -19.85 22.91 6.38
CA SER A 97 -19.72 21.80 5.43
C SER A 97 -18.64 20.79 5.85
N SER A 98 -18.81 19.54 5.44
CA SER A 98 -17.84 18.46 5.67
C SER A 98 -17.32 17.93 4.34
N VAL A 99 -16.01 17.96 4.15
CA VAL A 99 -15.37 17.63 2.87
C VAL A 99 -14.35 16.51 3.06
N THR A 100 -14.44 15.49 2.22
CA THR A 100 -13.44 14.41 2.14
C THR A 100 -12.84 14.37 0.75
N GLY A 101 -11.52 14.40 0.64
CA GLY A 101 -10.80 14.28 -0.62
C GLY A 101 -10.02 12.97 -0.70
N TYR A 102 -10.18 12.23 -1.79
CA TYR A 102 -9.30 11.11 -2.17
C TYR A 102 -8.51 11.52 -3.40
N ASP A 103 -7.18 11.45 -3.32
CA ASP A 103 -6.27 11.80 -4.42
C ASP A 103 -6.62 13.16 -5.05
N THR A 104 -7.00 14.11 -4.19
CA THR A 104 -7.48 15.43 -4.61
C THR A 104 -6.50 16.48 -4.14
N ALA A 105 -6.08 17.33 -5.08
CA ALA A 105 -5.28 18.51 -4.78
C ALA A 105 -6.20 19.67 -4.43
N VAL A 106 -5.98 20.28 -3.25
CA VAL A 106 -6.61 21.54 -2.86
C VAL A 106 -5.50 22.54 -2.60
N SER A 107 -5.45 23.63 -3.37
CA SER A 107 -4.35 24.61 -3.24
C SER A 107 -4.59 25.59 -2.09
N THR A 108 -5.84 25.94 -1.82
CA THR A 108 -6.23 26.86 -0.75
C THR A 108 -7.53 26.38 -0.11
N TRP A 109 -7.57 26.36 1.23
CA TRP A 109 -8.75 26.01 2.03
C TRP A 109 -9.21 27.22 2.84
N ILE A 110 -10.51 27.48 2.81
CA ILE A 110 -11.19 28.50 3.62
C ILE A 110 -12.42 27.86 4.25
N GLY A 111 -12.42 27.66 5.56
CA GLY A 111 -13.49 26.97 6.26
C GLY A 111 -14.07 27.81 7.40
N VAL A 112 -15.39 27.97 7.42
CA VAL A 112 -16.15 28.48 8.56
C VAL A 112 -17.05 27.37 9.07
N GLU A 113 -16.86 26.94 10.33
CA GLU A 113 -17.60 25.82 10.92
C GLU A 113 -17.59 24.56 10.02
N SER A 114 -16.46 24.34 9.33
CA SER A 114 -16.31 23.33 8.28
C SER A 114 -15.05 22.50 8.48
N SER A 115 -15.00 21.32 7.86
CA SER A 115 -13.84 20.45 7.88
C SER A 115 -13.47 19.94 6.48
N TYR A 116 -12.18 19.77 6.25
CA TYR A 116 -11.63 19.04 5.11
C TYR A 116 -10.64 17.98 5.58
N THR A 117 -10.77 16.76 5.04
CA THR A 117 -9.79 15.68 5.25
C THR A 117 -9.37 15.10 3.92
N GLY A 118 -8.07 15.17 3.63
CA GLY A 118 -7.45 14.64 2.42
C GLY A 118 -6.77 13.29 2.68
N TYR A 119 -7.00 12.36 1.77
CA TYR A 119 -6.43 11.02 1.76
C TYR A 119 -5.67 10.77 0.46
N ALA A 120 -4.53 10.10 0.58
CA ALA A 120 -3.75 9.62 -0.57
C ALA A 120 -4.00 8.12 -0.78
N THR A 121 -4.10 7.69 -2.03
CA THR A 121 -4.11 6.26 -2.37
C THR A 121 -2.68 5.72 -2.46
N LEU A 122 -2.40 4.69 -1.65
CA LEU A 122 -1.12 3.98 -1.62
C LEU A 122 -1.33 2.49 -1.87
N HIS A 123 -0.71 1.98 -2.93
CA HIS A 123 -0.63 0.56 -3.24
C HIS A 123 0.71 -0.01 -2.77
N VAL A 124 0.68 -0.96 -1.83
CA VAL A 124 1.88 -1.61 -1.31
C VAL A 124 1.89 -3.07 -1.77
N ARG A 125 2.96 -3.46 -2.45
CA ARG A 125 3.23 -4.86 -2.77
C ARG A 125 4.27 -5.42 -1.81
N VAL A 126 3.97 -6.51 -1.11
CA VAL A 126 4.95 -7.19 -0.25
C VAL A 126 5.48 -8.41 -0.96
N THR A 127 6.81 -8.50 -1.05
CA THR A 127 7.49 -9.60 -1.72
C THR A 127 8.51 -10.30 -0.83
N PHE A 128 8.78 -11.56 -1.12
CA PHE A 128 9.84 -12.36 -0.53
C PHE A 128 10.54 -13.13 -1.66
N ALA A 129 11.86 -12.94 -1.80
CA ALA A 129 12.64 -13.47 -2.93
C ALA A 129 11.98 -13.20 -4.30
N GLY A 130 11.41 -11.99 -4.48
CA GLY A 130 10.72 -11.56 -5.70
C GLY A 130 9.31 -12.14 -5.92
N LYS A 131 8.81 -12.98 -5.00
CA LYS A 131 7.45 -13.55 -5.07
C LYS A 131 6.49 -12.83 -4.13
N PRO A 132 5.19 -12.69 -4.49
CA PRO A 132 4.21 -12.03 -3.64
C PRO A 132 3.97 -12.81 -2.34
N VAL A 133 3.76 -12.08 -1.24
CA VAL A 133 3.45 -12.65 0.08
C VAL A 133 2.02 -12.31 0.46
N SER A 134 1.19 -13.34 0.64
CA SER A 134 -0.19 -13.20 1.10
C SER A 134 -0.26 -13.16 2.62
N GLY A 135 -1.15 -12.34 3.18
CA GLY A 135 -1.36 -12.27 4.63
C GLY A 135 -0.29 -11.49 5.40
N ALA A 136 0.61 -10.78 4.71
CA ALA A 136 1.49 -9.79 5.33
C ALA A 136 0.69 -8.60 5.84
N HIS A 137 0.97 -8.20 7.08
CA HIS A 137 0.43 -7.01 7.70
C HIS A 137 1.20 -5.79 7.22
N VAL A 138 0.50 -4.75 6.76
CA VAL A 138 1.09 -3.52 6.25
C VAL A 138 0.51 -2.34 7.02
N MET A 139 1.38 -1.49 7.55
CA MET A 139 1.00 -0.26 8.23
C MET A 139 1.63 0.93 7.50
N ALA A 140 0.84 1.95 7.21
CA ALA A 140 1.33 3.26 6.76
C ALA A 140 1.00 4.31 7.81
N SER A 141 2.01 5.05 8.27
CA SER A 141 1.86 6.03 9.33
C SER A 141 2.56 7.35 9.03
N ASN A 142 2.03 8.43 9.58
CA ASN A 142 2.60 9.76 9.55
C ASN A 142 2.17 10.55 10.80
N SER A 143 2.42 11.86 10.82
CA SER A 143 2.04 12.71 11.97
C SER A 143 0.54 12.93 12.14
N LEU A 144 -0.28 12.55 11.16
CA LEU A 144 -1.74 12.72 11.16
C LEU A 144 -2.48 11.44 11.58
N GLY A 145 -1.82 10.28 11.47
CA GLY A 145 -2.38 9.00 11.93
C GLY A 145 -1.69 7.80 11.30
N ALA A 146 -2.27 6.63 11.55
CA ALA A 146 -1.85 5.36 10.96
C ALA A 146 -3.05 4.63 10.35
N VAL A 147 -2.79 3.89 9.29
CA VAL A 147 -3.75 2.99 8.64
C VAL A 147 -3.08 1.64 8.41
N GLU A 148 -3.85 0.58 8.60
CA GLU A 148 -3.39 -0.79 8.49
C GLU A 148 -4.19 -1.55 7.44
N ALA A 149 -3.53 -2.50 6.78
CA ALA A 149 -4.13 -3.41 5.83
C ALA A 149 -3.41 -4.76 5.86
N THR A 150 -3.99 -5.76 5.22
CA THR A 150 -3.36 -7.07 5.00
C THR A 150 -3.32 -7.35 3.52
N THR A 151 -2.22 -7.94 3.06
CA THR A 151 -2.03 -8.28 1.64
C THR A 151 -2.94 -9.41 1.19
N GLY A 152 -3.48 -9.28 -0.02
CA GLY A 152 -4.21 -10.33 -0.72
C GLY A 152 -3.28 -11.42 -1.28
N SER A 153 -3.86 -12.38 -2.01
CA SER A 153 -3.12 -13.50 -2.63
C SER A 153 -2.08 -13.06 -3.66
N ASP A 154 -2.25 -11.87 -4.23
CA ASP A 154 -1.34 -11.23 -5.18
C ASP A 154 -0.22 -10.41 -4.49
N GLY A 155 -0.20 -10.39 -3.16
CA GLY A 155 0.76 -9.65 -2.34
C GLY A 155 0.48 -8.16 -2.23
N TYR A 156 -0.68 -7.67 -2.69
CA TYR A 156 -1.03 -6.26 -2.66
C TYR A 156 -1.92 -5.89 -1.47
N ALA A 157 -1.67 -4.71 -0.92
CA ALA A 157 -2.52 -4.03 0.05
C ALA A 157 -2.80 -2.59 -0.42
N LEU A 158 -4.05 -2.16 -0.27
CA LEU A 158 -4.48 -0.78 -0.54
C LEU A 158 -4.63 -0.04 0.78
N LEU A 159 -3.89 1.06 0.95
CA LEU A 159 -3.96 1.93 2.11
C LEU A 159 -4.39 3.33 1.68
N ARG A 160 -5.09 4.02 2.59
CA ARG A 160 -5.51 5.42 2.43
C ARG A 160 -5.08 6.26 3.63
N PRO A 161 -3.77 6.57 3.78
CA PRO A 161 -3.30 7.44 4.84
C PRO A 161 -3.89 8.85 4.70
N VAL A 162 -4.15 9.49 5.84
CA VAL A 162 -4.53 10.91 5.91
C VAL A 162 -3.30 11.75 5.60
N ILE A 163 -3.39 12.66 4.63
CA ILE A 163 -2.29 13.56 4.24
C ILE A 163 -2.56 15.02 4.60
N GLU A 164 -3.81 15.35 4.91
CA GLU A 164 -4.23 16.71 5.15
C GLU A 164 -5.48 16.73 6.03
N VAL A 165 -5.48 17.56 7.07
CA VAL A 165 -6.64 17.81 7.93
C VAL A 165 -6.76 19.32 8.11
N CYS A 166 -7.89 19.88 7.70
CA CYS A 166 -8.20 21.29 7.85
C CYS A 166 -9.49 21.48 8.66
N SER A 167 -9.42 22.33 9.67
CA SER A 167 -10.57 22.85 10.41
C SER A 167 -10.41 24.37 10.55
N ALA A 168 -9.89 24.85 11.68
CA ALA A 168 -9.50 26.26 11.90
C ALA A 168 -8.15 26.62 11.24
N GLY A 169 -7.40 25.62 10.81
CA GLY A 169 -6.14 25.70 10.05
C GLY A 169 -5.81 24.33 9.46
N CYS A 170 -4.85 24.27 8.54
CA CYS A 170 -4.48 23.03 7.86
C CYS A 170 -3.16 22.45 8.40
N THR A 171 -3.19 21.18 8.78
CA THR A 171 -1.98 20.39 9.00
C THR A 171 -1.80 19.45 7.82
N ILE A 172 -0.66 19.55 7.14
CA ILE A 172 -0.35 18.80 5.93
C ILE A 172 0.88 17.93 6.20
N ASN A 173 0.77 16.63 5.91
CA ASN A 173 1.91 15.71 5.89
C ASN A 173 1.76 14.77 4.70
N ARG A 174 2.49 15.08 3.62
CA ARG A 174 2.51 14.29 2.38
C ARG A 174 3.67 13.29 2.36
N SER A 175 4.06 12.79 3.53
CA SER A 175 4.99 11.66 3.66
C SER A 175 4.35 10.55 4.49
N ALA A 176 4.75 9.31 4.25
CA ALA A 176 4.35 8.17 5.06
C ALA A 176 5.53 7.22 5.26
N PHE A 177 5.65 6.72 6.49
CA PHE A 177 6.49 5.57 6.80
C PHE A 177 5.64 4.30 6.66
N VAL A 178 6.09 3.37 5.83
CA VAL A 178 5.38 2.13 5.53
C VAL A 178 6.19 0.96 6.06
N GLU A 179 5.59 0.15 6.94
CA GLU A 179 6.17 -1.08 7.47
C GLU A 179 5.35 -2.28 6.99
N ALA A 180 6.05 -3.31 6.51
CA ALA A 180 5.45 -4.62 6.24
C ALA A 180 6.03 -5.66 7.21
N VAL A 181 5.14 -6.47 7.78
CA VAL A 181 5.47 -7.52 8.74
C VAL A 181 4.83 -8.83 8.32
N TYR A 182 5.62 -9.89 8.28
CA TYR A 182 5.12 -11.24 8.05
C TYR A 182 5.93 -12.25 8.87
N LYS A 183 5.25 -12.95 9.79
CA LYS A 183 5.85 -14.03 10.60
C LYS A 183 7.19 -13.64 11.24
N GLY A 184 7.29 -12.41 11.77
CA GLY A 184 8.49 -11.88 12.41
C GLY A 184 9.45 -11.12 11.49
N LEU A 185 9.44 -11.41 10.18
CA LEU A 185 10.21 -10.63 9.19
C LEU A 185 9.61 -9.23 9.07
N ARG A 186 10.48 -8.23 9.05
CA ARG A 186 10.11 -6.81 8.96
C ARG A 186 10.94 -6.11 7.91
N SER A 187 10.30 -5.23 7.17
CA SER A 187 10.95 -4.33 6.22
C SER A 187 10.12 -3.06 6.13
N SER A 188 10.77 -1.94 5.83
CA SER A 188 10.10 -0.64 5.81
C SER A 188 10.70 0.30 4.79
N SER A 189 9.91 1.30 4.41
CA SER A 189 10.30 2.35 3.48
C SER A 189 9.59 3.66 3.80
N SER A 190 10.21 4.77 3.41
CA SER A 190 9.59 6.09 3.44
C SER A 190 9.08 6.46 2.05
N VAL A 191 7.89 7.04 1.98
CA VAL A 191 7.19 7.32 0.72
C VAL A 191 6.73 8.77 0.69
N ASP A 192 6.95 9.41 -0.46
CA ASP A 192 6.40 10.71 -0.79
C ASP A 192 5.00 10.54 -1.41
N LEU A 193 4.00 11.21 -0.82
CA LEU A 193 2.60 11.22 -1.20
C LEU A 193 2.17 12.56 -1.82
N THR A 194 3.12 13.37 -2.31
CA THR A 194 2.82 14.62 -3.04
C THR A 194 2.13 14.37 -4.37
N HIS A 195 2.41 13.23 -5.03
CA HIS A 195 1.82 12.83 -6.29
C HIS A 195 1.16 11.46 -6.13
N THR A 196 -0.17 11.40 -6.20
CA THR A 196 -0.93 10.18 -5.95
C THR A 196 -1.77 9.78 -7.18
N PRO A 197 -2.14 8.50 -7.34
CA PRO A 197 -1.83 7.35 -6.48
C PRO A 197 -0.35 6.93 -6.54
N VAL A 198 0.16 6.37 -5.43
CA VAL A 198 1.55 5.87 -5.34
C VAL A 198 1.55 4.35 -5.26
N ALA A 199 2.51 3.70 -5.92
CA ALA A 199 2.75 2.27 -5.80
C ALA A 199 4.19 2.01 -5.35
N ILE A 200 4.37 1.15 -4.36
CA ILE A 200 5.68 0.74 -3.83
C ILE A 200 5.77 -0.77 -3.70
N GLU A 201 7.01 -1.28 -3.69
CA GLU A 201 7.30 -2.66 -3.32
C GLU A 201 8.14 -2.68 -2.04
N ILE A 202 7.75 -3.51 -1.07
CA ILE A 202 8.51 -3.78 0.15
C ILE A 202 8.96 -5.25 0.10
N ALA A 203 10.27 -5.44 -0.11
CA ALA A 203 10.88 -6.76 -0.05
C ALA A 203 11.20 -7.11 1.41
N LEU A 204 10.65 -8.24 1.88
CA LEU A 204 11.02 -8.84 3.15
C LEU A 204 12.42 -9.45 3.06
N PRO A 205 13.19 -9.43 4.16
CA PRO A 205 14.53 -10.01 4.18
C PRO A 205 14.45 -11.53 3.97
N VAL A 206 15.28 -12.03 3.07
CA VAL A 206 15.43 -13.47 2.80
C VAL A 206 16.46 -14.06 3.77
N PRO A 207 16.11 -15.11 4.54
CA PRO A 207 17.06 -15.84 5.37
C PRO A 207 18.26 -16.34 4.56
N SER A 208 19.44 -16.32 5.18
CA SER A 208 20.65 -16.89 4.58
C SER A 208 20.81 -18.34 5.01
N LEU A 209 21.30 -19.17 4.08
CA LEU A 209 21.65 -20.56 4.29
C LEU A 209 23.00 -20.81 3.62
N GLU A 210 23.93 -21.38 4.34
CA GLU A 210 25.25 -21.79 3.82
C GLU A 210 25.50 -23.24 4.18
N VAL A 211 26.22 -23.93 3.31
CA VAL A 211 26.60 -25.33 3.49
C VAL A 211 28.10 -25.47 3.26
N ASP A 212 28.77 -26.10 4.21
CA ASP A 212 30.18 -26.45 4.14
C ASP A 212 30.32 -27.96 4.34
N VAL A 213 31.06 -28.60 3.43
CA VAL A 213 31.23 -30.05 3.41
C VAL A 213 32.70 -30.35 3.64
N ARG A 214 32.95 -31.12 4.69
CA ARG A 214 34.30 -31.46 5.16
C ARG A 214 34.43 -32.94 5.44
N SER A 215 35.67 -33.40 5.53
CA SER A 215 35.96 -34.67 6.17
C SER A 215 35.63 -34.60 7.68
N PRO A 216 35.48 -35.75 8.37
CA PRO A 216 35.29 -35.80 9.82
C PRO A 216 36.45 -35.21 10.62
N TRP A 217 37.60 -34.99 9.96
CA TRP A 217 38.80 -34.39 10.54
C TRP A 217 38.90 -32.88 10.25
N GLY A 218 37.93 -32.29 9.55
CA GLY A 218 37.84 -30.84 9.30
C GLY A 218 38.49 -30.36 8.01
N GLU A 219 39.09 -31.26 7.22
CA GLU A 219 39.66 -30.94 5.91
C GLU A 219 38.57 -30.69 4.86
N PRO A 220 38.73 -29.68 3.98
CA PRO A 220 37.79 -29.45 2.89
C PRO A 220 37.81 -30.64 1.93
N VAL A 221 36.64 -31.00 1.42
CA VAL A 221 36.51 -31.99 0.35
C VAL A 221 36.16 -31.29 -0.96
N THR A 222 36.53 -31.90 -2.09
CA THR A 222 36.24 -31.37 -3.44
C THR A 222 35.26 -32.25 -4.21
N GLY A 223 34.85 -33.38 -3.63
CA GLY A 223 33.93 -34.35 -4.22
C GLY A 223 33.61 -35.46 -3.21
N LEU A 224 32.64 -36.30 -3.57
CA LEU A 224 32.20 -37.42 -2.74
C LEU A 224 32.42 -38.72 -3.50
N ALA A 225 32.83 -39.76 -2.78
CA ALA A 225 33.05 -41.10 -3.31
C ALA A 225 32.39 -42.16 -2.41
N PRO A 226 32.09 -43.35 -2.95
CA PRO A 226 31.60 -44.46 -2.15
C PRO A 226 32.53 -44.80 -0.99
N GLY A 227 31.96 -45.04 0.19
CA GLY A 227 32.69 -45.35 1.43
C GLY A 227 33.29 -44.12 2.13
N MET A 228 33.21 -42.92 1.54
CA MET A 228 33.73 -41.71 2.17
C MET A 228 32.78 -41.20 3.26
N LEU A 229 33.26 -41.11 4.49
CA LEU A 229 32.53 -40.40 5.54
C LEU A 229 32.74 -38.89 5.37
N VAL A 230 31.65 -38.12 5.31
CA VAL A 230 31.69 -36.66 5.23
C VAL A 230 30.79 -36.02 6.26
N GLN A 231 31.22 -34.88 6.77
CA GLN A 231 30.47 -34.01 7.66
C GLN A 231 29.93 -32.81 6.89
N VAL A 232 28.62 -32.62 6.95
CA VAL A 232 27.92 -31.48 6.38
C VAL A 232 27.58 -30.51 7.50
N ASN A 233 28.15 -29.32 7.44
CA ASN A 233 27.87 -28.22 8.34
C ASN A 233 26.96 -27.24 7.62
N ALA A 234 25.73 -27.08 8.12
CA ALA A 234 24.79 -26.07 7.61
C ALA A 234 24.64 -24.94 8.63
N SER A 235 24.86 -23.71 8.19
CA SER A 235 24.65 -22.50 8.98
C SER A 235 23.51 -21.67 8.37
N PHE A 236 22.73 -21.02 9.23
CA PHE A 236 21.59 -20.21 8.79
C PHE A 236 21.38 -18.97 9.67
N ASP A 237 20.73 -17.97 9.09
CA ASP A 237 20.22 -16.80 9.81
C ASP A 237 18.78 -16.53 9.36
N LEU A 238 17.83 -16.73 10.28
CA LEU A 238 16.40 -16.58 10.02
C LEU A 238 15.94 -15.12 9.90
N LYS A 239 16.83 -14.14 10.13
CA LYS A 239 16.53 -12.70 10.02
C LYS A 239 15.30 -12.26 10.82
N GLY A 240 15.05 -12.92 11.95
CA GLY A 240 13.90 -12.65 12.82
C GLY A 240 12.60 -13.35 12.44
N PHE A 241 12.61 -14.32 11.52
CA PHE A 241 11.45 -15.19 11.27
C PHE A 241 11.10 -15.99 12.54
N THR A 242 9.83 -15.96 12.94
CA THR A 242 9.35 -16.54 14.21
C THR A 242 8.36 -17.69 14.05
N SER A 243 7.94 -18.00 12.83
CA SER A 243 7.03 -19.13 12.54
C SER A 243 7.83 -20.41 12.26
N ARG A 244 7.16 -21.52 11.97
CA ARG A 244 7.82 -22.82 11.83
C ARG A 244 8.84 -22.80 10.68
N ALA A 245 10.08 -23.11 11.00
CA ALA A 245 11.18 -23.29 10.06
C ALA A 245 11.82 -24.67 10.24
N LEU A 246 12.06 -25.37 9.12
CA LEU A 246 12.71 -26.67 9.09
C LEU A 246 13.90 -26.60 8.14
N LEU A 247 15.08 -27.03 8.61
CA LEU A 247 16.21 -27.28 7.75
C LEU A 247 16.20 -28.75 7.32
N ARG A 248 16.25 -28.99 6.01
CA ARG A 248 16.42 -30.31 5.44
C ARG A 248 17.77 -30.38 4.74
N ILE A 249 18.58 -31.38 5.06
CA ILE A 249 19.86 -31.65 4.38
C ILE A 249 19.74 -33.00 3.69
N GLU A 250 19.97 -33.02 2.38
CA GLU A 250 19.80 -34.18 1.51
C GLU A 250 21.15 -34.56 0.88
N LEU A 251 21.47 -35.85 0.88
CA LEU A 251 22.46 -36.45 0.00
C LEU A 251 21.76 -36.89 -1.29
N LEU A 252 22.20 -36.36 -2.43
CA LEU A 252 21.67 -36.68 -3.75
C LEU A 252 22.64 -37.58 -4.51
N SER A 253 22.11 -38.59 -5.22
CA SER A 253 22.81 -39.44 -6.18
C SER A 253 22.15 -39.29 -7.54
N GLY A 254 22.90 -38.83 -8.55
CA GLY A 254 22.34 -38.58 -9.89
C GLY A 254 21.13 -37.62 -9.88
N GLY A 255 21.08 -36.69 -8.92
CA GLY A 255 19.98 -35.74 -8.72
C GLY A 255 18.81 -36.24 -7.87
N SER A 256 18.80 -37.50 -7.44
CA SER A 256 17.75 -38.07 -6.58
C SER A 256 18.20 -38.17 -5.13
N ALA A 257 17.33 -37.81 -4.18
CA ALA A 257 17.65 -37.91 -2.75
C ALA A 257 17.74 -39.38 -2.31
N ILE A 258 18.89 -39.76 -1.73
CA ILE A 258 19.16 -41.11 -1.21
C ILE A 258 19.33 -41.15 0.31
N GLY A 259 19.41 -39.98 0.95
CA GLY A 259 19.44 -39.84 2.39
C GLY A 259 19.11 -38.41 2.79
N SER A 260 18.42 -38.22 3.91
CA SER A 260 18.04 -36.89 4.38
C SER A 260 17.90 -36.83 5.89
N ILE A 261 18.15 -35.64 6.44
CA ILE A 261 17.81 -35.29 7.81
C ILE A 261 16.95 -34.03 7.80
N GLU A 262 15.96 -33.96 8.68
CA GLU A 262 15.16 -32.77 8.94
C GLU A 262 15.35 -32.32 10.37
N VAL A 263 15.63 -31.04 10.55
CA VAL A 263 15.88 -30.42 11.86
C VAL A 263 14.98 -29.20 12.01
N PRO A 264 14.15 -29.11 13.07
CA PRO A 264 13.44 -27.89 13.40
C PRO A 264 14.42 -26.80 13.84
N VAL A 265 14.38 -25.64 13.18
CA VAL A 265 15.36 -24.55 13.40
C VAL A 265 14.73 -23.26 13.93
N THR A 266 13.41 -23.21 14.12
CA THR A 266 12.66 -22.01 14.55
C THR A 266 13.23 -21.34 15.80
N GLU A 267 13.66 -22.14 16.78
CA GLU A 267 14.14 -21.65 18.08
C GLU A 267 15.67 -21.61 18.17
N MET A 268 16.36 -22.00 17.10
CA MET A 268 17.82 -21.99 17.07
C MET A 268 18.30 -20.56 16.81
N GLY A 269 19.26 -20.10 17.61
CA GLY A 269 19.85 -18.77 17.43
C GLY A 269 20.55 -18.63 16.07
N SER A 270 20.62 -17.40 15.55
CA SER A 270 21.35 -17.10 14.32
C SER A 270 22.80 -17.60 14.40
N GLY A 271 23.29 -18.19 13.31
CA GLY A 271 24.65 -18.74 13.25
C GLY A 271 24.80 -20.12 13.90
N SER A 272 23.71 -20.78 14.30
CA SER A 272 23.73 -22.18 14.69
C SER A 272 24.24 -23.05 13.54
N ILE A 273 25.10 -24.01 13.86
CA ILE A 273 25.65 -24.96 12.90
C ILE A 273 25.03 -26.33 13.19
N ILE A 274 24.38 -26.91 12.18
CA ILE A 274 23.93 -28.29 12.22
C ILE A 274 24.96 -29.14 11.48
N ALA A 275 25.58 -30.07 12.19
CA ALA A 275 26.51 -31.04 11.65
C ALA A 275 25.83 -32.39 11.47
N TYR A 276 25.89 -32.96 10.26
CA TYR A 276 25.38 -34.29 9.98
C TYR A 276 26.39 -35.11 9.17
N LEU A 277 26.42 -36.42 9.40
CA LEU A 277 27.34 -37.33 8.72
C LEU A 277 26.62 -38.10 7.60
N PHE A 278 27.22 -38.11 6.42
CA PHE A 278 26.79 -38.94 5.31
C PHE A 278 27.89 -39.92 4.89
N THR A 279 27.47 -41.06 4.34
CA THR A 279 28.37 -42.05 3.74
C THR A 279 27.77 -42.50 2.40
N PRO A 280 28.25 -41.99 1.26
CA PRO A 280 27.87 -42.50 -0.05
C PRO A 280 28.27 -43.96 -0.19
N PHE A 281 27.50 -44.78 -0.90
CA PHE A 281 27.67 -46.24 -0.90
C PHE A 281 27.72 -46.90 -2.29
N GLU A 282 27.35 -46.19 -3.35
CA GLU A 282 27.28 -46.69 -4.74
C GLU A 282 28.05 -45.76 -5.69
N GLU A 283 28.63 -46.27 -6.77
CA GLU A 283 29.29 -45.39 -7.74
C GLU A 283 28.27 -44.46 -8.43
N SER A 284 28.40 -43.16 -8.17
CA SER A 284 27.51 -42.13 -8.70
C SER A 284 28.13 -40.74 -8.62
N VAL A 285 27.50 -39.76 -9.28
CA VAL A 285 27.74 -38.34 -9.08
C VAL A 285 26.88 -37.89 -7.91
N TYR A 286 27.55 -37.55 -6.82
CA TYR A 286 26.91 -37.14 -5.57
C TYR A 286 26.94 -35.62 -5.39
N SER A 287 25.89 -35.09 -4.80
CA SER A 287 25.82 -33.70 -4.37
C SER A 287 25.05 -33.60 -3.05
N ILE A 288 25.24 -32.52 -2.31
CA ILE A 288 24.47 -32.23 -1.10
C ILE A 288 23.55 -31.06 -1.41
N ARG A 289 22.29 -31.15 -0.98
CA ARG A 289 21.32 -30.05 -1.06
C ARG A 289 20.83 -29.73 0.34
N ALA A 290 20.98 -28.49 0.77
CA ALA A 290 20.31 -27.99 1.97
C ALA A 290 19.12 -27.11 1.56
N VAL A 291 18.00 -27.29 2.24
CA VAL A 291 16.75 -26.58 1.99
C VAL A 291 16.22 -26.07 3.32
N LEU A 292 16.06 -24.76 3.43
CA LEU A 292 15.37 -24.11 4.52
C LEU A 292 13.91 -23.91 4.13
N ASN A 293 13.04 -24.72 4.73
CA ASN A 293 11.59 -24.67 4.55
C ASN A 293 10.98 -23.71 5.57
N LEU A 294 10.44 -22.61 5.07
CA LEU A 294 9.80 -21.55 5.86
C LEU A 294 8.29 -21.65 5.68
N GLU A 295 7.55 -21.83 6.78
CA GLU A 295 6.10 -21.98 6.69
C GLU A 295 5.44 -20.75 6.04
N GLY A 296 4.74 -20.96 4.92
CA GLY A 296 4.03 -19.89 4.20
C GLY A 296 4.92 -19.01 3.31
N LEU A 297 6.22 -19.33 3.17
CA LEU A 297 7.13 -18.66 2.25
C LEU A 297 7.78 -19.66 1.29
N PRO A 298 8.28 -19.19 0.14
CA PRO A 298 9.15 -20.00 -0.73
C PRO A 298 10.36 -20.58 0.02
N GLU A 299 10.79 -21.78 -0.38
CA GLU A 299 12.00 -22.42 0.16
C GLU A 299 13.27 -21.66 -0.25
N VAL A 300 14.28 -21.69 0.62
CA VAL A 300 15.64 -21.21 0.33
C VAL A 300 16.54 -22.44 0.24
N ALA A 301 17.23 -22.65 -0.87
CA ALA A 301 18.03 -23.84 -1.10
C ALA A 301 19.44 -23.52 -1.61
N VAL A 302 20.41 -24.33 -1.18
CA VAL A 302 21.81 -24.27 -1.62
C VAL A 302 22.28 -25.70 -1.93
N SER A 303 23.12 -25.85 -2.94
CA SER A 303 23.72 -27.13 -3.33
C SER A 303 25.24 -27.07 -3.26
N TRP A 304 25.86 -28.22 -2.98
CA TRP A 304 27.30 -28.41 -2.98
C TRP A 304 27.68 -29.67 -3.78
N PRO A 305 28.74 -29.64 -4.62
CA PRO A 305 29.47 -28.45 -5.03
C PRO A 305 28.57 -27.45 -5.77
N SER A 306 28.88 -26.15 -5.64
CA SER A 306 28.12 -25.02 -6.18
C SER A 306 28.23 -24.88 -7.69
#